data_AF-A0A6N6KW82-F1
#
_entry.id   AF-A0A6N6KW82-F1
#
_cell.length_a   1.000
_cell.length_b   1.000
_cell.length_c   1.000
_cell.angle_alpha   90.00
_cell.angle_beta   90.00
_cell.angle_gamma   90.00
#
_symmetry.space_group_name_H-M   'P 1'
#
loop_
_entity.id
_entity.type
_entity.pdbx_description
1 polymer ?
#
loop_
_entity_poly.entity_id
_entity_poly.type
_entity_poly.pdbx_seq_one_letter_code
_entity_poly.pdbx_strand_id
1 'polypeptide(L)'
;MTLFIIRVFMFTILPVLAAALVVRFDAHADTRKKKLEIYLLYLFGLGVAGSGISGWFGHLFLSDIVAEGIGWEPGSPFQLEMGFANLALGVLGLIATARRDGFREATVVAVTVIGVGATIVHLIDIAETGNLAPGNTIQNIANLARPALLIFFLRASRKAEDAEPMDGRWYVTHGQAVGWLTSLATTGFGVGFAFGAPAAGVTLGILAGAIFVWISLQRLRAMPS
;
A
#
# COMPACT_ATOMS: atom_id res chain seq x y z
N MET A 1 -8.22 3.52 -18.07
CA MET A 1 -6.82 3.01 -18.09
C MET A 1 -5.92 3.74 -17.09
N THR A 2 -5.74 5.06 -17.23
CA THR A 2 -4.83 5.88 -16.42
C THR A 2 -5.02 5.74 -14.90
N LEU A 3 -6.28 5.68 -14.42
CA LEU A 3 -6.59 5.54 -12.99
C LEU A 3 -5.98 4.28 -12.36
N PHE A 4 -6.09 3.14 -13.04
CA PHE A 4 -5.55 1.87 -12.53
C PHE A 4 -4.03 1.85 -12.54
N ILE A 5 -3.39 2.45 -13.54
CA ILE A 5 -1.93 2.62 -13.57
C ILE A 5 -1.46 3.45 -12.37
N ILE A 6 -2.13 4.58 -12.10
CA ILE A 6 -1.83 5.43 -10.94
C ILE A 6 -1.98 4.63 -9.64
N ARG A 7 -3.05 3.86 -9.48
CA ARG A 7 -3.27 3.03 -8.28
C ARG A 7 -2.21 1.95 -8.11
N VAL A 8 -1.85 1.23 -9.18
CA VAL A 8 -0.76 0.23 -9.15
C VAL A 8 0.55 0.90 -8.75
N PHE A 9 0.87 2.05 -9.34
CA PHE A 9 2.05 2.83 -8.96
C PHE A 9 2.02 3.20 -7.47
N MET A 10 0.97 3.88 -7.01
CA MET A 10 0.88 4.40 -5.64
C MET A 10 0.96 3.32 -4.56
N PHE A 11 0.32 2.17 -4.77
CA PHE A 11 0.14 1.18 -3.71
C PHE A 11 0.97 -0.09 -3.88
N THR A 12 1.80 -0.16 -4.94
CA THR A 12 2.67 -1.32 -5.19
C THR A 12 4.10 -0.88 -5.48
N ILE A 13 4.28 0.10 -6.36
CA ILE A 13 5.62 0.56 -6.78
C ILE A 13 6.18 1.58 -5.79
N LEU A 14 5.41 2.63 -5.48
CA LEU A 14 5.81 3.72 -4.59
C LEU A 14 6.23 3.26 -3.18
N PRO A 15 5.58 2.28 -2.51
CA PRO A 15 6.06 1.78 -1.22
C PRO A 15 7.49 1.24 -1.30
N VAL A 16 7.83 0.53 -2.37
CA VAL A 16 9.18 -0.04 -2.58
C VAL A 16 10.18 1.06 -2.89
N LEU A 17 9.82 2.01 -3.76
CA LEU A 17 10.68 3.14 -4.12
C LEU A 17 10.93 4.06 -2.92
N ALA A 18 9.89 4.41 -2.18
CA ALA A 18 10.00 5.25 -1.00
C ALA A 18 10.83 4.57 0.10
N ALA A 19 10.61 3.28 0.36
CA ALA A 19 11.44 2.51 1.28
C ALA A 19 12.91 2.48 0.84
N ALA A 20 13.20 2.29 -0.46
CA ALA A 20 14.55 2.30 -0.98
C ALA A 20 15.24 3.66 -0.78
N LEU A 21 14.52 4.77 -1.01
CA LEU A 21 15.03 6.11 -0.76
C LEU A 21 15.28 6.35 0.74
N VAL A 22 14.36 5.92 1.60
CA VAL A 22 14.54 6.03 3.06
C VAL A 22 15.74 5.22 3.51
N VAL A 23 15.90 3.97 3.08
CA VAL A 23 17.10 3.16 3.36
C VAL A 23 18.38 3.84 2.87
N ARG A 24 18.33 4.53 1.72
CA ARG A 24 19.48 5.24 1.16
C ARG A 24 19.87 6.47 1.98
N PHE A 25 18.94 7.12 2.66
CA PHE A 25 19.14 8.41 3.34
C PHE A 25 19.04 8.36 4.88
N ASP A 26 18.51 7.29 5.47
CA ASP A 26 18.55 7.07 6.92
C ASP A 26 19.91 6.51 7.32
N ALA A 27 20.70 7.31 8.04
CA ALA A 27 22.00 6.90 8.57
C ALA A 27 21.87 5.78 9.61
N HIS A 28 20.71 5.62 10.24
CA HIS A 28 20.45 4.59 11.25
C HIS A 28 20.00 3.26 10.65
N ALA A 29 19.74 3.19 9.34
CA ALA A 29 19.40 1.96 8.61
C ALA A 29 20.68 1.15 8.28
N ASP A 30 21.52 0.92 9.29
CA ASP A 30 22.84 0.31 9.18
C ASP A 30 22.80 -1.22 9.05
N THR A 31 21.85 -1.88 9.70
CA THR A 31 21.71 -3.35 9.64
C THR A 31 20.76 -3.82 8.55
N ARG A 32 20.96 -5.07 8.08
CA ARG A 32 20.04 -5.73 7.15
C ARG A 32 18.60 -5.78 7.70
N LYS A 33 18.46 -6.03 9.02
CA LYS A 33 17.15 -6.11 9.68
C LYS A 33 16.40 -4.78 9.62
N LYS A 34 17.06 -3.67 9.97
CA LYS A 34 16.46 -2.33 9.90
C LYS A 34 16.04 -1.95 8.48
N LYS A 35 16.87 -2.27 7.47
CA LYS A 35 16.55 -2.02 6.06
C LYS A 35 15.27 -2.77 5.64
N LEU A 36 15.19 -4.07 5.93
CA LEU A 36 14.01 -4.89 5.61
C LEU A 36 12.77 -4.43 6.36
N GLU A 37 12.93 -3.96 7.59
CA GLU A 37 11.84 -3.41 8.39
C GLU A 37 11.29 -2.11 7.80
N ILE A 38 12.12 -1.22 7.25
CA ILE A 38 11.65 -0.05 6.49
C ILE A 38 10.77 -0.49 5.32
N TYR A 39 11.20 -1.48 4.52
CA TYR A 39 10.36 -2.00 3.43
C TYR A 39 9.02 -2.53 3.93
N LEU A 40 9.00 -3.29 5.03
CA LEU A 40 7.75 -3.80 5.61
C LEU A 40 6.83 -2.66 6.10
N LEU A 41 7.38 -1.64 6.77
CA LEU A 41 6.59 -0.49 7.22
C LEU A 41 5.91 0.23 6.05
N TYR A 42 6.62 0.45 4.95
CA TYR A 42 6.06 1.09 3.76
C TYR A 42 5.07 0.18 3.02
N LEU A 43 5.37 -1.12 2.90
CA LEU A 43 4.44 -2.08 2.29
C LEU A 43 3.15 -2.21 3.08
N PHE A 44 3.19 -2.26 4.41
CA PHE A 44 1.99 -2.30 5.24
C PHE A 44 1.26 -0.95 5.30
N GLY A 45 1.98 0.14 5.56
CA GLY A 45 1.40 1.47 5.80
C GLY A 45 0.93 2.20 4.54
N LEU A 46 1.66 2.08 3.43
CA LEU A 46 1.24 2.68 2.15
C LEU A 46 0.61 1.63 1.24
N GLY A 47 1.26 0.47 1.09
CA GLY A 47 0.80 -0.56 0.15
C GLY A 47 -0.52 -1.21 0.56
N VAL A 48 -0.62 -1.74 1.79
CA VAL A 48 -1.82 -2.44 2.27
C VAL A 48 -2.85 -1.44 2.82
N ALA A 49 -2.48 -0.63 3.82
CA ALA A 49 -3.41 0.29 4.46
C ALA A 49 -3.94 1.35 3.49
N GLY A 50 -3.05 2.03 2.78
CA GLY A 50 -3.42 3.03 1.77
C GLY A 50 -4.32 2.46 0.67
N SER A 51 -3.97 1.30 0.12
CA SER A 51 -4.80 0.63 -0.90
C SER A 51 -6.14 0.18 -0.36
N GLY A 52 -6.18 -0.40 0.84
CA GLY A 52 -7.42 -0.93 1.43
C GLY A 52 -8.39 0.19 1.75
N ILE A 53 -7.92 1.28 2.36
CA ILE A 53 -8.78 2.45 2.67
C ILE A 53 -9.24 3.13 1.38
N SER A 54 -8.36 3.30 0.39
CA SER A 54 -8.74 3.87 -0.92
C SER A 54 -9.69 2.96 -1.70
N GLY A 55 -9.51 1.63 -1.60
CA GLY A 55 -10.41 0.63 -2.18
C GLY A 55 -11.78 0.66 -1.52
N TRP A 56 -11.82 0.66 -0.18
CA TRP A 56 -13.05 0.80 0.58
C TRP A 56 -13.82 2.05 0.17
N PHE A 57 -13.16 3.20 0.13
CA PHE A 57 -13.82 4.44 -0.28
C PHE A 57 -14.41 4.34 -1.70
N GLY A 58 -13.64 3.82 -2.65
CA GLY A 58 -14.09 3.65 -4.04
C GLY A 58 -15.28 2.70 -4.15
N HIS A 59 -15.20 1.54 -3.52
CA HIS A 59 -16.25 0.52 -3.55
C HIS A 59 -17.52 0.92 -2.77
N LEU A 60 -17.40 1.76 -1.74
CA LEU A 60 -18.52 2.18 -0.90
C LEU A 60 -19.25 3.41 -1.43
N PHE A 61 -18.50 4.41 -1.92
CA PHE A 61 -19.06 5.71 -2.29
C PHE A 61 -19.04 5.98 -3.80
N LEU A 62 -18.23 5.23 -4.56
CA LEU A 62 -18.04 5.39 -6.00
C LEU A 62 -18.25 4.05 -6.74
N SER A 63 -19.15 3.21 -6.22
CA SER A 63 -19.32 1.80 -6.61
C SER A 63 -19.53 1.62 -8.11
N ASP A 64 -20.36 2.45 -8.72
CA ASP A 64 -20.67 2.37 -10.16
C ASP A 64 -19.45 2.72 -11.02
N ILE A 65 -18.72 3.77 -10.65
CA ILE A 65 -17.46 4.15 -11.33
C ILE A 65 -16.44 3.01 -11.24
N VAL A 66 -16.37 2.32 -10.09
CA VAL A 66 -15.46 1.18 -9.91
C VAL A 66 -15.91 -0.01 -10.76
N ALA A 67 -17.20 -0.36 -10.75
CA ALA A 67 -17.77 -1.44 -11.55
C ALA A 67 -17.52 -1.22 -13.06
N GLU A 68 -17.85 -0.04 -13.55
CA GLU A 68 -17.62 0.36 -14.95
C GLU A 68 -16.13 0.32 -15.31
N GLY A 69 -15.25 0.74 -14.39
CA GLY A 69 -13.80 0.68 -14.58
C GLY A 69 -13.26 -0.76 -14.71
N ILE A 70 -13.94 -1.73 -14.09
CA ILE A 70 -13.68 -3.17 -14.20
C ILE A 70 -14.37 -3.76 -15.44
N GLY A 71 -15.34 -3.06 -16.04
CA GLY A 71 -16.16 -3.58 -17.13
C GLY A 71 -17.29 -4.48 -16.65
N TRP A 72 -17.72 -4.32 -15.39
CA TRP A 72 -18.84 -5.04 -14.79
C TRP A 72 -20.06 -4.13 -14.62
N GLU A 73 -21.23 -4.74 -14.49
CA GLU A 73 -22.49 -4.02 -14.34
C GLU A 73 -22.53 -3.22 -13.02
N PRO A 74 -22.94 -1.93 -13.05
CA PRO A 74 -23.12 -1.12 -11.85
C PRO A 74 -24.31 -1.57 -10.99
N GLY A 75 -24.42 -1.06 -9.77
CA GLY A 75 -25.54 -1.38 -8.86
C GLY A 75 -25.52 -2.76 -8.19
N SER A 76 -24.51 -3.60 -8.45
CA SER A 76 -24.37 -4.91 -7.80
C SER A 76 -23.95 -4.79 -6.31
N PRO A 77 -24.57 -5.56 -5.38
CA PRO A 77 -24.19 -5.56 -3.96
C PRO A 77 -22.75 -6.07 -3.74
N PHE A 78 -22.15 -6.75 -4.71
CA PHE A 78 -20.76 -7.19 -4.66
C PHE A 78 -19.79 -6.03 -4.41
N GLN A 79 -20.06 -4.84 -4.95
CA GLN A 79 -19.20 -3.68 -4.72
C GLN A 79 -19.15 -3.34 -3.23
N LEU A 80 -20.27 -3.42 -2.51
CA LEU A 80 -20.34 -3.15 -1.08
C LEU A 80 -19.56 -4.18 -0.25
N GLU A 81 -19.72 -5.47 -0.57
CA GLU A 81 -18.95 -6.55 0.07
C GLU A 81 -17.45 -6.37 -0.13
N MET A 82 -17.03 -6.05 -1.36
CA MET A 82 -15.63 -5.74 -1.66
C MET A 82 -15.16 -4.47 -0.97
N GLY A 83 -16.04 -3.49 -0.74
CA GLY A 83 -15.76 -2.33 0.08
C GLY A 83 -15.35 -2.71 1.50
N PHE A 84 -16.14 -3.57 2.16
CA PHE A 84 -15.81 -4.06 3.50
C PHE A 84 -14.58 -4.96 3.54
N ALA A 85 -14.36 -5.79 2.51
CA ALA A 85 -13.14 -6.58 2.38
C ALA A 85 -11.90 -5.66 2.31
N ASN A 86 -11.96 -4.60 1.50
CA ASN A 86 -10.90 -3.61 1.40
C ASN A 86 -10.70 -2.82 2.71
N LEU A 87 -11.78 -2.49 3.43
CA LEU A 87 -11.69 -1.85 4.75
C LEU A 87 -10.95 -2.74 5.74
N ALA A 88 -11.29 -4.04 5.78
CA ALA A 88 -10.61 -5.01 6.62
C ALA A 88 -9.11 -5.08 6.29
N LEU A 89 -8.74 -5.17 5.01
CA LEU A 89 -7.33 -5.10 4.59
C LEU A 89 -6.66 -3.80 5.02
N GLY A 90 -7.37 -2.67 4.89
CA GLY A 90 -6.90 -1.36 5.32
C GLY A 90 -6.52 -1.32 6.80
N VAL A 91 -7.43 -1.78 7.65
CA VAL A 91 -7.25 -1.87 9.11
C VAL A 91 -6.12 -2.83 9.47
N LEU A 92 -6.06 -4.00 8.83
CA LEU A 92 -4.97 -4.97 9.03
C LEU A 92 -3.61 -4.38 8.65
N GLY A 93 -3.54 -3.61 7.56
CA GLY A 93 -2.33 -2.89 7.14
C GLY A 93 -1.86 -1.88 8.19
N LEU A 94 -2.79 -1.08 8.73
CA LEU A 94 -2.47 -0.09 9.78
C LEU A 94 -1.90 -0.77 11.02
N ILE A 95 -2.58 -1.80 11.53
CA ILE A 95 -2.15 -2.50 12.75
C ILE A 95 -0.81 -3.23 12.52
N ALA A 96 -0.59 -3.79 11.33
CA ALA A 96 0.66 -4.48 10.97
C ALA A 96 1.89 -3.56 10.94
N THR A 97 1.72 -2.24 10.85
CA THR A 97 2.85 -1.31 11.01
C THR A 97 3.43 -1.33 12.44
N ALA A 98 2.62 -1.66 13.45
CA ALA A 98 3.01 -1.63 14.85
C ALA A 98 3.15 -3.02 15.49
N ARG A 99 2.21 -3.95 15.23
CA ARG A 99 2.19 -5.29 15.85
C ARG A 99 3.04 -6.30 15.10
N ARG A 100 3.87 -7.05 15.82
CA ARG A 100 4.84 -8.04 15.30
C ARG A 100 4.69 -9.44 15.92
N ASP A 101 3.61 -9.67 16.64
CA ASP A 101 3.27 -10.87 17.42
C ASP A 101 2.64 -12.00 16.58
N GLY A 102 2.99 -12.12 15.30
CA GLY A 102 2.27 -12.97 14.34
C GLY A 102 1.17 -12.24 13.56
N PHE A 103 0.85 -10.99 13.94
CA PHE A 103 -0.20 -10.21 13.27
C PHE A 103 0.15 -9.88 11.82
N ARG A 104 1.44 -9.60 11.53
CA ARG A 104 1.90 -9.30 10.16
C ARG A 104 1.65 -10.47 9.22
N GLU A 105 1.89 -11.68 9.68
CA GLU A 105 1.64 -12.91 8.96
C GLU A 105 0.16 -13.06 8.63
N ALA A 106 -0.72 -12.86 9.61
CA ALA A 106 -2.16 -12.88 9.40
C ALA A 106 -2.59 -11.83 8.35
N THR A 107 -2.04 -10.61 8.43
CA THR A 107 -2.25 -9.56 7.41
C THR A 107 -1.79 -10.01 6.03
N VAL A 108 -0.60 -10.63 5.93
CA VAL A 108 -0.09 -11.15 4.64
C VAL A 108 -0.97 -12.26 4.10
N VAL A 109 -1.46 -13.17 4.93
CA VAL A 109 -2.42 -14.21 4.54
C VAL A 109 -3.69 -13.58 3.98
N ALA A 110 -4.28 -12.61 4.68
CA ALA A 110 -5.50 -11.94 4.23
C ALA A 110 -5.29 -11.22 2.88
N VAL A 111 -4.21 -10.45 2.74
CA VAL A 111 -3.86 -9.77 1.47
C VAL A 111 -3.64 -10.78 0.34
N THR A 112 -3.03 -11.93 0.63
CA THR A 112 -2.77 -12.97 -0.36
C THR A 112 -4.06 -13.63 -0.82
N VAL A 113 -4.92 -14.05 0.12
CA VAL A 113 -6.18 -14.74 -0.18
C VAL A 113 -7.10 -13.83 -1.00
N ILE A 114 -7.29 -12.58 -0.57
CA ILE A 114 -8.15 -11.63 -1.28
C ILE A 114 -7.53 -11.24 -2.63
N GLY A 115 -6.23 -10.96 -2.68
CA GLY A 115 -5.57 -10.57 -3.93
C GLY A 115 -5.58 -11.67 -4.98
N VAL A 116 -5.12 -12.87 -4.63
CA VAL A 116 -5.10 -14.02 -5.55
C VAL A 116 -6.52 -14.43 -5.93
N GLY A 117 -7.45 -14.46 -4.96
CA GLY A 117 -8.86 -14.76 -5.22
C GLY A 117 -9.50 -13.79 -6.21
N ALA A 118 -9.32 -12.48 -6.00
CA ALA A 118 -9.81 -11.47 -6.94
C ALA A 118 -9.21 -11.66 -8.34
N THR A 119 -7.90 -11.93 -8.45
CA THR A 119 -7.28 -12.22 -9.74
C THR A 119 -7.86 -13.46 -10.41
N ILE A 120 -8.15 -14.53 -9.68
CA ILE A 120 -8.83 -15.70 -10.26
C ILE A 120 -10.19 -15.30 -10.83
N VAL A 121 -11.00 -14.54 -10.10
CA VAL A 121 -12.31 -14.06 -10.59
C VAL A 121 -12.16 -13.23 -11.87
N HIS A 122 -11.20 -12.30 -11.90
CA HIS A 122 -10.93 -11.49 -13.10
C HIS A 122 -10.46 -12.35 -14.28
N LEU A 123 -9.62 -13.36 -14.05
CA LEU A 123 -9.14 -14.25 -15.12
C LEU A 123 -10.25 -15.14 -15.68
N ILE A 124 -11.17 -15.60 -14.84
CA ILE A 124 -12.37 -16.34 -15.27
C ILE A 124 -13.21 -15.43 -16.17
N ASP A 125 -13.53 -14.21 -15.74
CA ASP A 125 -14.29 -13.25 -16.55
C ASP A 125 -13.58 -12.94 -17.88
N ILE A 126 -12.27 -12.69 -17.87
CA ILE A 126 -11.49 -12.50 -19.11
C ILE A 126 -11.64 -13.70 -20.06
N ALA A 127 -11.58 -14.92 -19.54
CA ALA A 127 -11.67 -16.14 -20.35
C ALA A 127 -13.08 -16.35 -20.93
N GLU A 128 -14.11 -16.01 -20.17
CA GLU A 128 -15.52 -16.22 -20.55
C GLU A 128 -16.07 -15.11 -21.46
N THR A 129 -15.68 -13.86 -21.22
CA THR A 129 -16.30 -12.68 -21.86
C THR A 129 -15.35 -11.89 -22.74
N GLY A 130 -14.03 -12.12 -22.63
CA GLY A 130 -13.03 -11.30 -23.28
C GLY A 130 -12.94 -9.88 -22.71
N ASN A 131 -13.47 -9.63 -21.51
CA ASN A 131 -13.45 -8.32 -20.87
C ASN A 131 -12.02 -7.89 -20.50
N LEU A 132 -11.37 -7.12 -21.36
CA LEU A 132 -10.03 -6.59 -21.14
C LEU A 132 -10.04 -5.18 -20.53
N ALA A 133 -11.13 -4.76 -19.89
CA ALA A 133 -11.18 -3.46 -19.22
C ALA A 133 -10.01 -3.29 -18.23
N PRO A 134 -9.48 -2.07 -18.05
CA PRO A 134 -8.30 -1.84 -17.23
C PRO A 134 -8.44 -2.32 -15.78
N GLY A 135 -9.63 -2.24 -15.19
CA GLY A 135 -9.89 -2.76 -13.84
C GLY A 135 -9.94 -4.29 -13.78
N ASN A 136 -10.25 -4.95 -14.89
CA ASN A 136 -10.22 -6.41 -15.01
C ASN A 136 -8.81 -6.95 -15.28
N THR A 137 -7.90 -6.12 -15.78
CA THR A 137 -6.57 -6.54 -16.25
C THR A 137 -5.43 -5.95 -15.43
N ILE A 138 -5.25 -4.62 -15.47
CA ILE A 138 -4.12 -3.92 -14.85
C ILE A 138 -4.14 -4.07 -13.32
N GLN A 139 -5.32 -4.09 -12.70
CA GLN A 139 -5.48 -4.25 -11.25
C GLN A 139 -4.86 -5.58 -10.75
N ASN A 140 -4.86 -6.62 -11.57
CA ASN A 140 -4.28 -7.93 -11.20
C ASN A 140 -2.77 -7.87 -10.94
N ILE A 141 -2.06 -6.90 -11.54
CA ILE A 141 -0.65 -6.67 -11.26
C ILE A 141 -0.46 -6.36 -9.76
N ALA A 142 -1.26 -5.45 -9.20
CA ALA A 142 -1.18 -5.12 -7.79
C ALA A 142 -1.67 -6.27 -6.90
N ASN A 143 -2.72 -6.98 -7.32
CA ASN A 143 -3.30 -8.10 -6.58
C ASN A 143 -2.29 -9.23 -6.35
N LEU A 144 -1.37 -9.46 -7.30
CA LEU A 144 -0.33 -10.49 -7.20
C LEU A 144 1.01 -9.95 -6.68
N ALA A 145 1.44 -8.77 -7.13
CA ALA A 145 2.75 -8.24 -6.77
C ALA A 145 2.83 -7.87 -5.27
N ARG A 146 1.76 -7.30 -4.70
CA ARG A 146 1.76 -6.90 -3.29
C ARG A 146 1.93 -8.09 -2.33
N PRO A 147 1.16 -9.19 -2.42
CA PRO A 147 1.40 -10.35 -1.56
C PRO A 147 2.78 -10.97 -1.83
N ALA A 148 3.25 -11.04 -3.07
CA ALA A 148 4.60 -11.56 -3.37
C ALA A 148 5.71 -10.74 -2.67
N LEU A 149 5.63 -9.41 -2.74
CA LEU A 149 6.55 -8.49 -2.06
C LEU A 149 6.49 -8.66 -0.54
N LEU A 150 5.28 -8.69 0.03
CA LEU A 150 5.09 -8.88 1.46
C LEU A 150 5.66 -10.22 1.96
N ILE A 151 5.38 -11.32 1.26
CA ILE A 151 5.92 -12.65 1.57
C ILE A 151 7.45 -12.63 1.51
N PHE A 152 8.01 -12.04 0.46
CA PHE A 152 9.46 -11.93 0.28
C PHE A 152 10.11 -11.15 1.43
N PHE A 153 9.67 -9.92 1.70
CA PHE A 153 10.27 -9.07 2.73
C PHE A 153 10.03 -9.60 4.14
N LEU A 154 8.86 -10.18 4.43
CA LEU A 154 8.57 -10.78 5.73
C LEU A 154 9.45 -11.99 5.99
N ARG A 155 9.60 -12.88 4.99
CA ARG A 155 10.49 -14.04 5.08
C ARG A 155 11.96 -13.62 5.19
N ALA A 156 12.38 -12.61 4.44
CA ALA A 156 13.74 -12.08 4.52
C ALA A 156 14.03 -11.46 5.90
N SER A 157 13.08 -10.71 6.47
CA SER A 157 13.21 -10.05 7.77
C SER A 157 13.32 -11.07 8.92
N ARG A 158 12.57 -12.17 8.85
CA ARG A 158 12.66 -13.28 9.82
C ARG A 158 14.01 -14.00 9.81
N LYS A 159 14.68 -14.05 8.65
CA LYS A 159 15.99 -14.69 8.50
C LYS A 159 17.16 -13.76 8.86
N ALA A 160 16.92 -12.45 8.96
CA ALA A 160 17.96 -11.52 9.35
C ALA A 160 18.13 -11.58 10.88
N GLU A 161 19.36 -11.82 11.32
CA GLU A 161 19.74 -11.83 12.73
C GLU A 161 19.47 -10.47 13.37
N ASP A 162 18.94 -10.52 14.59
CA ASP A 162 18.74 -9.33 15.41
C ASP A 162 20.09 -9.00 16.07
N ALA A 163 20.82 -8.04 15.50
CA ALA A 163 22.08 -7.58 16.08
C ALA A 163 21.85 -6.85 17.42
N GLU A 164 20.76 -6.07 17.52
CA GLU A 164 20.33 -5.30 18.69
C GLU A 164 18.81 -5.08 18.62
N PRO A 165 18.09 -5.00 19.76
CA PRO A 165 16.69 -4.58 19.78
C PRO A 165 16.55 -3.19 19.12
N MET A 166 15.65 -3.08 18.15
CA MET A 166 15.44 -1.81 17.46
C MET A 166 14.78 -0.77 18.37
N ASP A 167 15.37 0.43 18.42
CA ASP A 167 14.88 1.55 19.23
C ASP A 167 13.41 1.88 18.92
N GLY A 168 12.59 1.96 19.96
CA GLY A 168 11.19 2.37 19.87
C GLY A 168 11.00 3.74 19.22
N ARG A 169 11.92 4.69 19.43
CA ARG A 169 11.85 6.02 18.80
C ARG A 169 12.12 5.97 17.30
N TRP A 170 13.06 5.12 16.86
CA TRP A 170 13.30 4.86 15.45
C TRP A 170 12.04 4.32 14.77
N TYR A 171 11.34 3.39 15.44
CA TYR A 171 10.09 2.83 14.94
C TYR A 171 8.97 3.85 14.83
N VAL A 172 8.74 4.64 15.89
CA VAL A 172 7.70 5.68 15.89
C VAL A 172 7.96 6.68 14.76
N THR A 173 9.21 7.06 14.55
CA THR A 173 9.56 8.05 13.52
C THR A 173 9.35 7.50 12.12
N HIS A 174 9.73 6.24 11.85
CA HIS A 174 9.46 5.60 10.56
C HIS A 174 7.96 5.35 10.34
N GLY A 175 7.22 5.00 11.40
CA GLY A 175 5.76 4.90 11.39
C GLY A 175 5.08 6.22 11.03
N GLN A 176 5.52 7.33 11.63
CA GLN A 176 5.05 8.68 11.29
C GLN A 176 5.40 9.07 9.84
N ALA A 177 6.63 8.75 9.40
CA ALA A 177 7.07 9.04 8.03
C ALA A 177 6.18 8.36 6.99
N VAL A 178 5.93 7.04 7.13
CA VAL A 178 5.01 6.34 6.22
C VAL A 178 3.59 6.86 6.37
N GLY A 179 3.13 7.17 7.59
CA GLY A 179 1.79 7.73 7.83
C GLY A 179 1.55 9.05 7.09
N TRP A 180 2.54 9.96 7.11
CA TRP A 180 2.49 11.22 6.35
C TRP A 180 2.46 10.99 4.85
N LEU A 181 3.37 10.16 4.34
CA LEU A 181 3.41 9.85 2.91
C LEU A 181 2.10 9.23 2.43
N THR A 182 1.58 8.24 3.16
CA THR A 182 0.28 7.61 2.84
C THR A 182 -0.82 8.64 2.82
N SER A 183 -0.99 9.40 3.90
CA SER A 183 -2.11 10.34 4.03
C SER A 183 -2.08 11.41 2.94
N LEU A 184 -0.92 11.99 2.66
CA LEU A 184 -0.78 13.05 1.67
C LEU A 184 -0.89 12.53 0.23
N ALA A 185 -0.31 11.37 -0.07
CA ALA A 185 -0.45 10.76 -1.39
C ALA A 185 -1.89 10.34 -1.69
N THR A 186 -2.60 9.73 -0.73
CA THR A 186 -4.01 9.34 -0.91
C THR A 186 -4.96 10.52 -0.94
N THR A 187 -4.71 11.56 -0.14
CA THR A 187 -5.48 12.80 -0.19
C THR A 187 -5.27 13.51 -1.52
N GLY A 188 -4.02 13.62 -1.97
CA GLY A 188 -3.68 14.18 -3.27
C GLY A 188 -4.36 13.41 -4.42
N PHE A 189 -4.40 12.08 -4.34
CA PHE A 189 -5.17 11.25 -5.28
C PHE A 189 -6.67 11.60 -5.28
N GLY A 190 -7.30 11.64 -4.10
CA GLY A 190 -8.73 11.93 -3.97
C GLY A 190 -9.09 13.32 -4.49
N VAL A 191 -8.32 14.34 -4.09
CA VAL A 191 -8.51 15.72 -4.57
C VAL A 191 -8.27 15.80 -6.08
N GLY A 192 -7.15 15.23 -6.57
CA GLY A 192 -6.87 15.21 -8.00
C GLY A 192 -7.96 14.52 -8.80
N PHE A 193 -8.50 13.41 -8.30
CA PHE A 193 -9.63 12.71 -8.91
C PHE A 193 -10.88 13.60 -8.98
N ALA A 194 -11.24 14.28 -7.89
CA ALA A 194 -12.39 15.18 -7.84
C ALA A 194 -12.32 16.35 -8.84
N PHE A 195 -11.10 16.80 -9.18
CA PHE A 195 -10.87 17.86 -10.16
C PHE A 195 -10.46 17.35 -11.56
N GLY A 196 -10.59 16.04 -11.83
CA GLY A 196 -10.26 15.46 -13.14
C GLY A 196 -8.75 15.43 -13.47
N ALA A 197 -7.88 15.64 -12.48
CA ALA A 197 -6.42 15.65 -12.61
C ALA A 197 -5.73 14.71 -11.59
N PRO A 198 -6.08 13.41 -11.53
CA PRO A 198 -5.57 12.48 -10.51
C PRO A 198 -4.04 12.34 -10.51
N ALA A 199 -3.39 12.37 -11.68
CA ALA A 199 -1.93 12.28 -11.77
C ALA A 199 -1.23 13.50 -11.13
N ALA A 200 -1.75 14.70 -11.38
CA ALA A 200 -1.21 15.93 -10.79
C ALA A 200 -1.42 15.94 -9.27
N GLY A 201 -2.63 15.59 -8.82
CA GLY A 201 -2.95 15.50 -7.40
C GLY A 201 -2.06 14.51 -6.63
N VAL A 202 -1.86 13.31 -7.19
CA VAL A 202 -0.92 12.31 -6.62
C VAL A 202 0.50 12.85 -6.56
N THR A 203 0.97 13.49 -7.63
CA THR A 203 2.33 14.03 -7.69
C THR A 203 2.53 15.06 -6.58
N LEU A 204 1.61 16.01 -6.42
CA LEU A 204 1.67 17.01 -5.35
C LEU A 204 1.60 16.36 -3.96
N GLY A 205 0.73 15.36 -3.77
CA GLY A 205 0.63 14.60 -2.52
C GLY A 205 1.90 13.85 -2.16
N ILE A 206 2.57 13.22 -3.13
CA ILE A 206 3.85 12.53 -2.94
C ILE A 206 4.95 13.54 -2.59
N LEU A 207 5.04 14.67 -3.30
CA LEU A 207 6.04 15.71 -3.03
C LEU A 207 5.88 16.27 -1.61
N ALA A 208 4.64 16.59 -1.20
CA ALA A 208 4.35 17.01 0.16
C ALA A 208 4.72 15.92 1.18
N GLY A 209 4.32 14.67 0.93
CA GLY A 209 4.67 13.53 1.79
C GLY A 209 6.18 13.33 1.93
N ALA A 210 6.94 13.48 0.85
CA ALA A 210 8.39 13.36 0.84
C ALA A 210 9.07 14.41 1.74
N ILE A 211 8.52 15.63 1.82
CA ILE A 211 8.99 16.67 2.76
C ILE A 211 8.85 16.19 4.21
N PHE A 212 7.69 15.63 4.58
CA PHE A 212 7.48 15.12 5.94
C PHE A 212 8.30 13.87 6.26
N VAL A 213 8.53 12.99 5.28
CA VAL A 213 9.48 11.88 5.41
C VAL A 213 10.88 12.43 5.68
N TRP A 214 11.34 13.42 4.91
CA TRP A 214 12.64 14.04 5.10
C TRP A 214 12.76 14.71 6.48
N ILE A 215 11.76 15.48 6.92
CA ILE A 215 11.72 16.07 8.27
C ILE A 215 11.84 14.98 9.36
N SER A 216 11.13 13.87 9.18
CA SER A 216 11.19 12.73 10.11
C SER A 216 12.60 12.14 10.19
N LEU A 217 13.30 11.99 9.05
CA LEU A 217 14.68 11.52 9.03
C LEU A 217 15.67 12.53 9.65
N GLN A 218 15.46 13.83 9.48
CA GLN A 218 16.30 14.85 10.14
C GLN A 218 16.15 14.79 11.66
N ARG A 219 14.94 14.54 12.17
CA ARG A 219 14.70 14.37 13.62
C ARG A 219 15.48 13.19 14.19
N LEU A 220 15.59 12.07 13.46
CA LEU A 220 16.42 10.94 13.89
C LEU A 220 17.90 11.30 13.94
N ARG A 221 18.41 12.02 12.93
CA ARG A 221 19.83 12.43 12.88
C ARG A 221 20.24 13.37 14.01
N ALA A 222 19.31 14.18 14.52
CA ALA A 222 19.57 15.10 15.62
C ALA A 222 19.56 14.43 17.00
N MET A 223 19.30 13.12 17.10
CA MET A 223 19.26 12.42 18.38
C MET A 223 20.68 12.11 18.88
N PRO A 224 20.95 12.27 20.19
CA PRO A 224 22.19 11.79 20.78
C PRO A 224 22.31 10.27 20.62
N SER A 225 23.52 9.80 20.31
CA SER A 225 23.90 8.38 20.26
C SER A 225 23.76 7.72 21.62
#